data_AF-A0A3Q2PGP0-F1
#
_entry.id   AF-A0A3Q2PGP0-F1
#
_cell.length_a   1.000
_cell.length_b   1.000
_cell.length_c   1.000
_cell.angle_alpha   90.00
_cell.angle_beta   90.00
_cell.angle_gamma   90.00
#
_symmetry.space_group_name_H-M   'P 1'
#
loop_
_entity.id
_entity.type
_entity.pdbx_description
1 polymer ?
#
loop_
_entity_poly.entity_id
_entity_poly.type
_entity_poly.pdbx_seq_one_letter_code
_entity_poly.pdbx_strand_id
1 'polypeptide(L)'
;MAELGKGVTAGKLALNVQKRLSRAQEKVLQKLGKADETRDTAFEELVASFNKQMTEGTKLQRDLKAYLAAVKAMHDASRRLQDCLADMYEPDWFGKEEMDALVEDTDTLWLDYHQNLTDKALLCMDTYLAQFPEIKSRIAKRERKLVDFDSARHHFSSLQKGKKKDEAKIAKAEEDLGRAQKIFEELNVELQDELPTLWDSRVGVYVGTFQSLAGHQEKFHKEMSKLSQNLNDIMTKLEEQRQLKKDATAATKKVDDAKSEEANHSESTSPAPKQEPTGTEQASQRDDDEDDDDDDRPRDEVQSGWDYSDSISQSCAQPGWEGPEAAEGQEERGYAAQPYSEPDWDDDDGRVGQGDWGQEEESSVTNGSDADLPPGFLYKVKAVHEYTATDNDELELKVGDAVLVLAFDNPDEQDDGWLLGVKESHWSQKKDISAKGVFPENFTQKV
;
A
#
# COMPACT_ATOMS: atom_id res chain seq x y z
N MET A 1 -25.11 -38.87 42.41
CA MET A 1 -25.53 -37.47 42.67
C MET A 1 -24.66 -36.56 41.81
N ALA A 2 -25.08 -35.32 41.54
CA ALA A 2 -24.39 -34.44 40.61
C ALA A 2 -24.28 -33.01 41.18
N GLU A 3 -23.06 -32.48 41.16
CA GLU A 3 -22.68 -31.08 41.44
C GLU A 3 -21.64 -30.76 40.35
N LEU A 4 -21.97 -29.95 39.33
CA LEU A 4 -21.96 -28.48 39.31
C LEU A 4 -20.56 -27.82 39.28
N GLY A 5 -19.76 -28.18 38.28
CA GLY A 5 -18.63 -27.34 37.83
C GLY A 5 -19.08 -26.22 36.89
N LYS A 6 -19.31 -25.00 37.43
CA LYS A 6 -19.46 -23.74 36.67
C LYS A 6 -18.93 -22.56 37.48
N GLY A 7 -18.15 -21.67 36.87
CA GLY A 7 -17.64 -20.46 37.54
C GLY A 7 -16.86 -19.51 36.63
N VAL A 8 -15.59 -19.83 36.36
CA VAL A 8 -14.55 -18.87 35.93
C VAL A 8 -14.89 -18.08 34.65
N THR A 9 -15.22 -18.74 33.54
CA THR A 9 -15.55 -18.06 32.27
C THR A 9 -16.86 -17.27 32.32
N ALA A 10 -17.87 -17.78 33.02
CA ALA A 10 -19.15 -17.09 33.17
C ALA A 10 -19.01 -15.77 33.95
N GLY A 11 -18.06 -15.69 34.89
CA GLY A 11 -17.79 -14.46 35.66
C GLY A 11 -17.26 -13.31 34.80
N LYS A 12 -16.23 -13.55 33.97
CA LYS A 12 -15.66 -12.52 33.08
C LYS A 12 -16.69 -12.06 32.03
N LEU A 13 -17.46 -12.99 31.44
CA LEU A 13 -18.55 -12.66 30.51
C LEU A 13 -19.66 -11.83 31.18
N ALA A 14 -20.13 -12.22 32.38
CA ALA A 14 -21.15 -11.47 33.11
C ALA A 14 -20.68 -10.05 33.49
N LEU A 15 -19.42 -9.89 33.90
CA LEU A 15 -18.80 -8.58 34.16
C LEU A 15 -18.71 -7.71 32.91
N ASN A 16 -18.38 -8.28 31.75
CA ASN A 16 -18.34 -7.55 30.48
C ASN A 16 -19.75 -7.15 30.01
N VAL A 17 -20.74 -8.03 30.11
CA VAL A 17 -22.15 -7.72 29.83
C VAL A 17 -22.69 -6.64 30.79
N GLN A 18 -22.35 -6.71 32.07
CA GLN A 18 -22.72 -5.68 33.06
C GLN A 18 -22.10 -4.32 32.71
N LYS A 19 -20.83 -4.28 32.26
CA LYS A 19 -20.17 -3.04 31.79
C LYS A 19 -20.76 -2.52 30.48
N ARG A 20 -21.14 -3.40 29.53
CA ARG A 20 -21.87 -2.98 28.31
C ARG A 20 -23.23 -2.37 28.67
N LEU A 21 -23.97 -2.96 29.61
CA LEU A 21 -25.24 -2.44 30.11
C LEU A 21 -25.10 -1.09 30.85
N SER A 22 -24.11 -0.93 31.74
CA SER A 22 -23.91 0.34 32.45
C SER A 22 -23.53 1.48 31.50
N ARG A 23 -22.66 1.22 30.50
CA ARG A 23 -22.33 2.20 29.45
C ARG A 23 -23.54 2.62 28.63
N ALA A 24 -24.40 1.66 28.25
CA ALA A 24 -25.63 1.94 27.52
C ALA A 24 -26.61 2.78 28.37
N GLN A 25 -26.74 2.46 29.66
CA GLN A 25 -27.54 3.24 30.60
C GLN A 25 -27.00 4.66 30.78
N GLU A 26 -25.69 4.85 30.92
CA GLU A 26 -25.08 6.18 31.10
C GLU A 26 -25.22 7.04 29.85
N LYS A 27 -24.93 6.51 28.65
CA LYS A 27 -25.16 7.21 27.37
C LYS A 27 -26.64 7.61 27.18
N VAL A 28 -27.60 6.86 27.74
CA VAL A 28 -29.02 7.24 27.76
C VAL A 28 -29.32 8.31 28.81
N LEU A 29 -28.70 8.28 29.99
CA LEU A 29 -28.86 9.31 31.02
C LEU A 29 -28.28 10.65 30.59
N GLN A 30 -27.11 10.65 29.95
CA GLN A 30 -26.46 11.82 29.33
C GLN A 30 -27.37 12.43 28.24
N LYS A 31 -27.83 11.62 27.28
CA LYS A 31 -28.77 12.07 26.22
C LYS A 31 -30.14 12.55 26.74
N LEU A 32 -30.51 12.21 27.98
CA LEU A 32 -31.73 12.69 28.65
C LEU A 32 -31.49 13.90 29.57
N GLY A 33 -30.27 14.44 29.64
CA GLY A 33 -29.91 15.54 30.55
C GLY A 33 -30.01 15.19 32.03
N LYS A 34 -29.79 13.91 32.38
CA LYS A 34 -29.91 13.36 33.74
C LYS A 34 -28.58 12.98 34.38
N ALA A 35 -27.50 12.97 33.60
CA ALA A 35 -26.12 12.88 34.04
C ALA A 35 -25.29 13.87 33.20
N ASP A 36 -24.27 14.48 33.80
CA ASP A 36 -23.34 15.36 33.08
C ASP A 36 -22.39 14.53 32.22
N GLU A 37 -22.40 14.79 30.91
CA GLU A 37 -21.46 14.25 29.92
C GLU A 37 -20.15 15.03 29.99
N THR A 38 -19.03 14.36 30.26
CA THR A 38 -17.71 15.01 30.18
C THR A 38 -17.30 15.20 28.72
N ARG A 39 -17.58 16.39 28.18
CA ARG A 39 -17.18 16.79 26.84
C ARG A 39 -15.76 17.33 26.81
N ASP A 40 -14.97 16.79 25.89
CA ASP A 40 -13.58 17.16 25.65
C ASP A 40 -13.43 17.62 24.19
N THR A 41 -13.72 18.90 23.96
CA THR A 41 -13.72 19.48 22.61
C THR A 41 -12.34 19.51 21.97
N ALA A 42 -11.26 19.52 22.76
CA ALA A 42 -9.90 19.44 22.24
C ALA A 42 -9.62 18.05 21.66
N PHE A 43 -10.03 16.99 22.36
CA PHE A 43 -9.91 15.63 21.83
C PHE A 43 -10.89 15.36 20.68
N GLU A 44 -12.10 15.95 20.69
CA GLU A 44 -13.02 15.92 19.53
C GLU A 44 -12.33 16.49 18.26
N GLU A 45 -11.55 17.58 18.38
CA GLU A 45 -10.78 18.18 17.27
C GLU A 45 -9.59 17.32 16.80
N LEU A 46 -8.88 16.65 17.73
CA LEU A 46 -7.82 15.68 17.39
C LEU A 46 -8.39 14.47 16.63
N VAL A 47 -9.52 13.92 17.09
CA VAL A 47 -10.20 12.79 16.42
C VAL A 47 -10.76 13.19 15.06
N ALA A 48 -11.27 14.43 14.90
CA ALA A 48 -11.67 14.94 13.59
C ALA A 48 -10.47 15.04 12.62
N SER A 49 -9.32 15.50 13.10
CA SER A 49 -8.08 15.60 12.33
C SER A 49 -7.55 14.22 11.91
N PHE A 50 -7.51 13.26 12.84
CA PHE A 50 -7.16 11.85 12.60
C PHE A 50 -8.04 11.21 11.52
N ASN A 51 -9.38 11.33 11.63
CA ASN A 51 -10.30 10.74 10.65
C ASN A 51 -10.16 11.37 9.25
N LYS A 52 -9.92 12.69 9.19
CA LYS A 52 -9.59 13.37 7.94
C LYS A 52 -8.29 12.82 7.33
N GLN A 53 -7.23 12.72 8.13
CA GLN A 53 -5.91 12.23 7.71
C GLN A 53 -5.97 10.80 7.18
N MET A 54 -6.66 9.91 7.88
CA MET A 54 -6.93 8.53 7.46
C MET A 54 -7.64 8.49 6.10
N THR A 55 -8.66 9.34 5.93
CA THR A 55 -9.46 9.42 4.69
C THR A 55 -8.64 9.93 3.51
N GLU A 56 -7.85 10.99 3.71
CA GLU A 56 -6.99 11.59 2.69
C GLU A 56 -5.86 10.63 2.27
N GLY A 57 -5.19 9.99 3.24
CA GLY A 57 -4.15 8.98 2.98
C GLY A 57 -4.70 7.75 2.26
N THR A 58 -5.83 7.21 2.70
CA THR A 58 -6.51 6.06 2.04
C THR A 58 -6.92 6.42 0.60
N LYS A 59 -7.32 7.67 0.35
CA LYS A 59 -7.58 8.14 -1.02
C LYS A 59 -6.29 8.16 -1.86
N LEU A 60 -5.22 8.78 -1.35
CA LEU A 60 -3.93 8.85 -2.04
C LEU A 60 -3.37 7.45 -2.37
N GLN A 61 -3.44 6.52 -1.43
CA GLN A 61 -3.05 5.12 -1.63
C GLN A 61 -3.87 4.44 -2.76
N ARG A 62 -5.19 4.64 -2.79
CA ARG A 62 -6.05 4.12 -3.86
C ARG A 62 -5.70 4.72 -5.22
N ASP A 63 -5.53 6.03 -5.27
CA ASP A 63 -5.23 6.77 -6.51
C ASP A 63 -3.82 6.38 -7.05
N LEU A 64 -2.85 6.10 -6.16
CA LEU A 64 -1.53 5.58 -6.51
C LEU A 64 -1.56 4.10 -6.97
N LYS A 65 -2.37 3.24 -6.34
CA LYS A 65 -2.61 1.86 -6.81
C LYS A 65 -3.27 1.84 -8.20
N ALA A 66 -4.16 2.79 -8.48
CA ALA A 66 -4.74 2.99 -9.82
C ALA A 66 -3.73 3.51 -10.85
N TYR A 67 -2.81 4.40 -10.44
CA TYR A 67 -1.72 4.89 -11.30
C TYR A 67 -0.77 3.75 -11.71
N LEU A 68 -0.34 2.91 -10.77
CA LEU A 68 0.49 1.72 -11.04
C LEU A 68 -0.20 0.76 -12.03
N ALA A 69 -1.50 0.51 -11.86
CA ALA A 69 -2.27 -0.30 -12.82
C ALA A 69 -2.30 0.33 -14.23
N ALA A 70 -2.35 1.66 -14.35
CA ALA A 70 -2.26 2.36 -15.63
C ALA A 70 -0.85 2.31 -16.25
N VAL A 71 0.21 2.42 -15.43
CA VAL A 71 1.61 2.21 -15.86
C VAL A 71 1.79 0.80 -16.43
N LYS A 72 1.29 -0.23 -15.74
CA LYS A 72 1.34 -1.62 -16.22
C LYS A 72 0.55 -1.82 -17.52
N ALA A 73 -0.65 -1.24 -17.63
CA ALA A 73 -1.45 -1.33 -18.84
C ALA A 73 -0.78 -0.64 -20.05
N MET A 74 -0.03 0.44 -19.81
CA MET A 74 0.77 1.12 -20.83
C MET A 74 2.00 0.30 -21.23
N HIS A 75 2.71 -0.29 -20.27
CA HIS A 75 3.82 -1.22 -20.51
C HIS A 75 3.38 -2.41 -21.38
N ASP A 76 2.30 -3.09 -21.01
CA ASP A 76 1.76 -4.21 -21.76
C ASP A 76 1.30 -3.81 -23.19
N ALA A 77 0.91 -2.55 -23.40
CA ALA A 77 0.59 -2.01 -24.72
C ALA A 77 1.85 -1.64 -25.54
N SER A 78 2.88 -1.07 -24.89
CA SER A 78 4.19 -0.78 -25.49
C SER A 78 4.84 -2.05 -26.00
N ARG A 79 4.92 -3.08 -25.14
CA ARG A 79 5.51 -4.38 -25.48
C ARG A 79 4.88 -4.97 -26.74
N ARG A 80 3.54 -5.14 -26.75
CA ARG A 80 2.80 -5.68 -27.92
C ARG A 80 3.02 -4.90 -29.23
N LEU A 81 3.29 -3.60 -29.16
CA LEU A 81 3.60 -2.78 -30.35
C LEU A 81 5.05 -3.00 -30.82
N GLN A 82 5.98 -3.18 -29.89
CA GLN A 82 7.39 -3.47 -30.16
C GLN A 82 7.61 -4.92 -30.63
N ASP A 83 6.93 -5.90 -30.01
CA ASP A 83 6.88 -7.30 -30.43
C ASP A 83 6.47 -7.39 -31.91
N CYS A 84 5.36 -6.72 -32.27
CA CYS A 84 4.84 -6.68 -33.64
C CYS A 84 5.82 -6.06 -34.64
N LEU A 85 6.68 -5.13 -34.20
CA LEU A 85 7.70 -4.52 -35.03
C LEU A 85 8.93 -5.42 -35.19
N ALA A 86 9.36 -6.11 -34.13
CA ALA A 86 10.46 -7.06 -34.15
C ALA A 86 10.11 -8.32 -34.98
N ASP A 87 8.90 -8.86 -34.84
CA ASP A 87 8.34 -9.95 -35.66
C ASP A 87 8.31 -9.60 -37.16
N MET A 88 8.19 -8.31 -37.50
CA MET A 88 8.18 -7.80 -38.87
C MET A 88 9.57 -7.40 -39.40
N TYR A 89 10.63 -7.49 -38.58
CA TYR A 89 11.97 -7.01 -38.93
C TYR A 89 12.83 -8.13 -39.51
N GLU A 90 13.07 -8.11 -40.82
CA GLU A 90 13.81 -9.19 -41.49
C GLU A 90 15.30 -9.22 -41.08
N PRO A 91 15.96 -10.40 -41.04
CA PRO A 91 17.36 -10.52 -40.63
C PRO A 91 18.41 -9.84 -41.54
N ASP A 92 18.05 -9.38 -42.75
CA ASP A 92 18.96 -8.63 -43.65
C ASP A 92 18.78 -7.10 -43.59
N TRP A 93 17.85 -6.63 -42.77
CA TRP A 93 17.57 -5.21 -42.58
C TRP A 93 18.62 -4.57 -41.67
N PHE A 94 18.93 -3.29 -41.94
CA PHE A 94 19.85 -2.53 -41.10
C PHE A 94 19.37 -2.52 -39.63
N GLY A 95 20.27 -2.78 -38.68
CA GLY A 95 20.01 -2.59 -37.27
C GLY A 95 19.18 -3.69 -36.58
N LYS A 96 19.15 -4.94 -37.09
CA LYS A 96 18.34 -6.01 -36.50
C LYS A 96 18.73 -6.33 -35.05
N GLU A 97 20.01 -6.47 -34.76
CA GLU A 97 20.51 -6.80 -33.41
C GLU A 97 20.26 -5.62 -32.44
N GLU A 98 20.44 -4.39 -32.92
CA GLU A 98 20.16 -3.17 -32.18
C GLU A 98 18.66 -2.94 -31.96
N MET A 99 17.79 -3.37 -32.89
CA MET A 99 16.34 -3.35 -32.75
C MET A 99 15.87 -4.34 -31.69
N ASP A 100 16.43 -5.57 -31.67
CA ASP A 100 16.10 -6.57 -30.66
C ASP A 100 16.52 -6.12 -29.25
N ALA A 101 17.76 -5.65 -29.10
CA ALA A 101 18.25 -5.08 -27.85
C ALA A 101 17.39 -3.90 -27.36
N LEU A 102 16.91 -3.05 -28.27
CA LEU A 102 16.03 -1.93 -27.95
C LEU A 102 14.68 -2.38 -27.38
N VAL A 103 14.13 -3.53 -27.81
CA VAL A 103 12.91 -4.10 -27.20
C VAL A 103 13.20 -4.61 -25.79
N GLU A 104 14.30 -5.34 -25.58
CA GLU A 104 14.70 -5.86 -24.26
C GLU A 104 15.00 -4.73 -23.26
N ASP A 105 15.73 -3.68 -23.68
CA ASP A 105 15.99 -2.47 -22.89
C ASP A 105 14.67 -1.74 -22.54
N THR A 106 13.73 -1.67 -23.48
CA THR A 106 12.43 -1.01 -23.23
C THR A 106 11.59 -1.79 -22.21
N ASP A 107 11.52 -3.12 -22.32
CA ASP A 107 10.78 -3.96 -21.37
C ASP A 107 11.38 -3.85 -19.96
N THR A 108 12.71 -3.94 -19.87
CA THR A 108 13.47 -3.79 -18.63
C THR A 108 13.22 -2.44 -17.98
N LEU A 109 13.28 -1.34 -18.73
CA LEU A 109 13.04 0.02 -18.21
C LEU A 109 11.61 0.23 -17.68
N TRP A 110 10.60 -0.40 -18.31
CA TRP A 110 9.23 -0.39 -17.78
C TRP A 110 9.08 -1.24 -16.50
N LEU A 111 9.70 -2.42 -16.44
CA LEU A 111 9.70 -3.28 -15.25
C LEU A 111 10.33 -2.55 -14.06
N ASP A 112 11.52 -2.00 -14.25
CA ASP A 112 12.23 -1.19 -13.25
C ASP A 112 11.37 -0.01 -12.76
N TYR A 113 10.70 0.70 -13.66
CA TYR A 113 9.87 1.84 -13.30
C TYR A 113 8.66 1.42 -12.44
N HIS A 114 7.92 0.40 -12.86
CA HIS A 114 6.78 -0.12 -12.09
C HIS A 114 7.22 -0.64 -10.71
N GLN A 115 8.35 -1.37 -10.66
CA GLN A 115 8.86 -1.94 -9.41
C GLN A 115 9.32 -0.84 -8.44
N ASN A 116 10.11 0.14 -8.90
CA ASN A 116 10.54 1.25 -8.04
C ASN A 116 9.37 2.08 -7.53
N LEU A 117 8.33 2.34 -8.33
CA LEU A 117 7.13 3.04 -7.84
C LEU A 117 6.36 2.21 -6.78
N THR A 118 6.37 0.89 -6.90
CA THR A 118 5.77 -0.02 -5.91
C THR A 118 6.57 0.04 -4.59
N ASP A 119 7.88 -0.15 -4.65
CA ASP A 119 8.75 -0.29 -3.47
C ASP A 119 9.12 1.04 -2.80
N LYS A 120 9.11 2.16 -3.54
CA LYS A 120 9.61 3.47 -3.06
C LYS A 120 8.55 4.55 -2.93
N ALA A 121 7.35 4.38 -3.48
CA ALA A 121 6.25 5.32 -3.30
C ALA A 121 5.02 4.64 -2.68
N LEU A 122 4.63 3.46 -3.18
CA LEU A 122 3.44 2.78 -2.65
C LEU A 122 3.67 2.17 -1.26
N LEU A 123 4.82 1.50 -1.05
CA LEU A 123 5.17 0.91 0.25
C LEU A 123 5.24 1.96 1.38
N CYS A 124 5.64 3.20 1.07
CA CYS A 124 5.61 4.33 2.02
C CYS A 124 4.17 4.60 2.50
N MET A 125 3.23 4.73 1.56
CA MET A 125 1.81 4.94 1.86
C MET A 125 1.15 3.75 2.58
N ASP A 126 1.49 2.52 2.20
CA ASP A 126 0.97 1.31 2.87
C ASP A 126 1.50 1.20 4.31
N THR A 127 2.79 1.47 4.55
CA THR A 127 3.42 1.47 5.90
C THR A 127 2.89 2.59 6.80
N TYR A 128 2.63 3.77 6.24
CA TYR A 128 1.99 4.88 6.95
C TYR A 128 0.55 4.56 7.35
N LEU A 129 -0.25 4.00 6.44
CA LEU A 129 -1.65 3.67 6.71
C LEU A 129 -1.83 2.52 7.71
N ALA A 130 -0.84 1.63 7.84
CA ALA A 130 -0.85 0.53 8.81
C ALA A 130 -0.92 0.99 10.28
N GLN A 131 -0.58 2.25 10.60
CA GLN A 131 -0.65 2.80 11.95
C GLN A 131 -2.09 3.16 12.40
N PHE A 132 -3.00 3.42 11.44
CA PHE A 132 -4.33 3.95 11.75
C PHE A 132 -5.29 2.96 12.44
N PRO A 133 -5.33 1.65 12.11
CA PRO A 133 -6.25 0.71 12.78
C PRO A 133 -6.03 0.60 14.29
N GLU A 134 -4.78 0.53 14.74
CA GLU A 134 -4.45 0.42 16.18
C GLU A 134 -4.82 1.70 16.94
N ILE A 135 -4.44 2.87 16.42
CA ILE A 135 -4.77 4.17 17.01
C ILE A 135 -6.29 4.38 17.04
N LYS A 136 -7.01 3.98 15.98
CA LYS A 136 -8.49 3.99 15.95
C LYS A 136 -9.09 3.08 17.03
N SER A 137 -8.53 1.89 17.25
CA SER A 137 -8.95 0.99 18.33
C SER A 137 -8.70 1.61 19.71
N ARG A 138 -7.57 2.29 19.92
CA ARG A 138 -7.23 3.00 21.17
C ARG A 138 -8.12 4.22 21.40
N ILE A 139 -8.49 5.00 20.37
CA ILE A 139 -9.54 6.05 20.46
C ILE A 139 -10.87 5.44 20.95
N ALA A 140 -11.33 4.36 20.32
CA ALA A 140 -12.56 3.67 20.74
C ALA A 140 -12.45 3.04 22.14
N LYS A 141 -11.24 2.66 22.58
CA LYS A 141 -10.94 2.21 23.96
C LYS A 141 -11.08 3.39 24.94
N ARG A 142 -10.51 4.56 24.66
CA ARG A 142 -10.63 5.80 25.46
C ARG A 142 -12.09 6.23 25.60
N GLU A 143 -12.88 6.28 24.52
CA GLU A 143 -14.31 6.62 24.60
C GLU A 143 -15.09 5.67 25.52
N ARG A 144 -14.84 4.35 25.40
CA ARG A 144 -15.45 3.33 26.28
C ARG A 144 -15.01 3.51 27.74
N LYS A 145 -13.84 4.10 28.00
CA LYS A 145 -13.31 4.39 29.36
C LYS A 145 -13.80 5.71 29.95
N LEU A 146 -14.00 6.73 29.14
CA LEU A 146 -14.66 7.97 29.57
C LEU A 146 -16.06 7.68 30.12
N VAL A 147 -16.82 6.80 29.47
CA VAL A 147 -18.15 6.37 29.95
C VAL A 147 -18.07 5.45 31.17
N ASP A 148 -17.07 4.57 31.28
CA ASP A 148 -16.82 3.80 32.52
C ASP A 148 -16.56 4.76 33.71
N PHE A 149 -15.77 5.83 33.50
CA PHE A 149 -15.43 6.85 34.50
C PHE A 149 -16.63 7.75 34.88
N ASP A 150 -17.35 8.30 33.90
CA ASP A 150 -18.55 9.12 34.16
C ASP A 150 -19.60 8.35 34.96
N SER A 151 -19.80 7.06 34.66
CA SER A 151 -20.75 6.21 35.39
C SER A 151 -20.28 5.89 36.82
N ALA A 152 -18.98 5.62 37.03
CA ALA A 152 -18.41 5.46 38.37
C ALA A 152 -18.51 6.76 39.20
N ARG A 153 -18.25 7.91 38.58
CA ARG A 153 -18.36 9.25 39.17
C ARG A 153 -19.79 9.54 39.61
N HIS A 154 -20.76 9.24 38.75
CA HIS A 154 -22.18 9.38 39.05
C HIS A 154 -22.61 8.42 40.17
N HIS A 155 -22.17 7.16 40.14
CA HIS A 155 -22.47 6.18 41.20
C HIS A 155 -21.96 6.63 42.58
N PHE A 156 -20.69 7.00 42.68
CA PHE A 156 -20.08 7.53 43.92
C PHE A 156 -20.82 8.78 44.42
N SER A 157 -21.13 9.73 43.53
CA SER A 157 -21.90 10.93 43.88
C SER A 157 -23.31 10.60 44.40
N SER A 158 -23.96 9.58 43.83
CA SER A 158 -25.29 9.13 44.27
C SER A 158 -25.26 8.54 45.69
N LEU A 159 -24.21 7.78 46.03
CA LEU A 159 -24.03 7.18 47.35
C LEU A 159 -23.70 8.23 48.42
N GLN A 160 -22.84 9.21 48.11
CA GLN A 160 -22.55 10.31 49.04
C GLN A 160 -23.79 11.15 49.40
N LYS A 161 -24.70 11.34 48.44
CA LYS A 161 -25.98 12.06 48.59
C LYS A 161 -27.07 11.23 49.29
N GLY A 162 -26.81 9.96 49.61
CA GLY A 162 -27.75 9.04 50.24
C GLY A 162 -28.10 9.38 51.69
N LYS A 163 -29.39 9.29 52.06
CA LYS A 163 -29.88 9.53 53.44
C LYS A 163 -29.39 8.51 54.47
N LYS A 164 -28.87 7.37 54.03
CA LYS A 164 -28.13 6.40 54.85
C LYS A 164 -26.75 6.27 54.23
N LYS A 165 -25.71 6.64 54.97
CA LYS A 165 -24.33 6.36 54.56
C LYS A 165 -23.98 4.93 54.92
N ASP A 166 -23.48 4.20 53.93
CA ASP A 166 -22.99 2.83 54.04
C ASP A 166 -21.52 2.90 53.67
N GLU A 167 -20.65 3.04 54.67
CA GLU A 167 -19.26 3.45 54.46
C GLU A 167 -18.46 2.39 53.68
N ALA A 168 -18.80 1.11 53.83
CA ALA A 168 -18.23 0.03 53.02
C ALA A 168 -18.60 0.15 51.53
N LYS A 169 -19.86 0.52 51.20
CA LYS A 169 -20.25 0.79 49.80
C LYS A 169 -19.65 2.08 49.25
N ILE A 170 -19.52 3.12 50.09
CA ILE A 170 -18.91 4.40 49.67
C ILE A 170 -17.42 4.20 49.37
N ALA A 171 -16.67 3.54 50.26
CA ALA A 171 -15.25 3.24 50.06
C ALA A 171 -15.02 2.39 48.81
N LYS A 172 -15.85 1.37 48.56
CA LYS A 172 -15.75 0.59 47.31
C LYS A 172 -16.04 1.44 46.07
N ALA A 173 -17.04 2.30 46.10
CA ALA A 173 -17.36 3.18 44.95
C ALA A 173 -16.27 4.25 44.72
N GLU A 174 -15.55 4.66 45.76
CA GLU A 174 -14.37 5.53 45.67
C GLU A 174 -13.18 4.81 45.01
N GLU A 175 -12.94 3.56 45.40
CA GLU A 175 -11.93 2.67 44.82
C GLU A 175 -12.21 2.33 43.35
N ASP A 176 -13.47 2.01 43.02
CA ASP A 176 -13.93 1.78 41.64
C ASP A 176 -13.84 3.04 40.78
N LEU A 177 -14.11 4.22 41.35
CA LEU A 177 -13.91 5.52 40.68
C LEU A 177 -12.42 5.79 40.41
N GLY A 178 -11.54 5.58 41.40
CA GLY A 178 -10.10 5.74 41.24
C GLY A 178 -9.52 4.81 40.16
N ARG A 179 -9.97 3.53 40.13
CA ARG A 179 -9.64 2.58 39.06
C ARG A 179 -10.11 3.08 37.69
N ALA A 180 -11.35 3.53 37.57
CA ALA A 180 -11.91 3.99 36.30
C ALA A 180 -11.21 5.27 35.80
N GLN A 181 -10.90 6.20 36.70
CA GLN A 181 -10.16 7.43 36.38
C GLN A 181 -8.77 7.11 35.85
N LYS A 182 -8.00 6.27 36.57
CA LYS A 182 -6.63 5.90 36.17
C LYS A 182 -6.59 5.34 34.74
N ILE A 183 -7.42 4.33 34.45
CA ILE A 183 -7.44 3.65 33.15
C ILE A 183 -7.94 4.56 32.02
N PHE A 184 -8.79 5.56 32.33
CA PHE A 184 -9.14 6.59 31.36
C PHE A 184 -7.98 7.56 31.10
N GLU A 185 -7.33 8.05 32.16
CA GLU A 185 -6.30 9.10 32.07
C GLU A 185 -5.00 8.59 31.40
N GLU A 186 -4.60 7.34 31.63
CA GLU A 186 -3.46 6.71 30.96
C GLU A 186 -3.67 6.71 29.43
N LEU A 187 -4.80 6.16 28.96
CA LEU A 187 -5.19 6.18 27.54
C LEU A 187 -5.48 7.59 27.00
N ASN A 188 -5.78 8.55 27.88
CA ASN A 188 -6.03 9.93 27.48
C ASN A 188 -4.72 10.63 27.12
N VAL A 189 -3.74 10.60 28.02
CA VAL A 189 -2.46 11.27 27.84
C VAL A 189 -1.71 10.68 26.64
N GLU A 190 -1.62 9.36 26.54
CA GLU A 190 -1.01 8.66 25.39
C GLU A 190 -1.56 9.19 24.04
N LEU A 191 -2.89 9.26 23.89
CA LEU A 191 -3.52 9.71 22.65
C LEU A 191 -3.47 11.24 22.46
N GLN A 192 -3.31 12.02 23.54
CA GLN A 192 -3.08 13.47 23.43
C GLN A 192 -1.66 13.79 22.94
N ASP A 193 -0.67 12.95 23.22
CA ASP A 193 0.71 13.10 22.72
C ASP A 193 0.91 12.48 21.32
N GLU A 194 0.29 11.32 21.05
CA GLU A 194 0.43 10.62 19.77
C GLU A 194 -0.33 11.27 18.61
N LEU A 195 -1.58 11.71 18.81
CA LEU A 195 -2.42 12.20 17.71
C LEU A 195 -1.87 13.46 17.03
N PRO A 196 -1.30 14.47 17.74
CA PRO A 196 -0.61 15.60 17.10
C PRO A 196 0.64 15.17 16.33
N THR A 197 1.40 14.22 16.88
CA THR A 197 2.64 13.72 16.27
C THR A 197 2.35 12.94 14.98
N LEU A 198 1.36 12.04 15.01
CA LEU A 198 0.85 11.39 13.81
C LEU A 198 0.33 12.43 12.82
N TRP A 199 -0.45 13.41 13.25
CA TRP A 199 -0.98 14.46 12.39
C TRP A 199 0.16 15.16 11.64
N ASP A 200 1.18 15.67 12.31
CA ASP A 200 2.27 16.42 11.65
C ASP A 200 3.21 15.56 10.78
N SER A 201 3.30 14.25 11.02
CA SER A 201 3.99 13.31 10.11
C SER A 201 3.43 13.32 8.68
N ARG A 202 2.15 13.68 8.48
CA ARG A 202 1.46 13.70 7.17
C ARG A 202 2.25 14.47 6.10
N VAL A 203 2.91 15.56 6.49
CA VAL A 203 3.63 16.44 5.55
C VAL A 203 4.88 15.73 5.03
N GLY A 204 5.64 15.07 5.91
CA GLY A 204 6.81 14.29 5.54
C GLY A 204 6.46 13.11 4.62
N VAL A 205 5.41 12.36 4.96
CA VAL A 205 4.94 11.21 4.16
C VAL A 205 4.48 11.64 2.76
N TYR A 206 3.68 12.71 2.65
CA TYR A 206 3.25 13.22 1.35
C TYR A 206 4.43 13.74 0.52
N VAL A 207 5.36 14.48 1.13
CA VAL A 207 6.55 14.99 0.44
C VAL A 207 7.43 13.83 -0.06
N GLY A 208 7.77 12.86 0.79
CA GLY A 208 8.58 11.69 0.42
C GLY A 208 7.92 10.85 -0.68
N THR A 209 6.62 10.58 -0.56
CA THR A 209 5.85 9.84 -1.58
C THR A 209 5.89 10.53 -2.95
N PHE A 210 5.64 11.85 -3.00
CA PHE A 210 5.61 12.58 -4.27
C PHE A 210 7.00 12.90 -4.84
N GLN A 211 8.02 13.10 -4.00
CA GLN A 211 9.42 13.21 -4.46
C GLN A 211 9.90 11.89 -5.06
N SER A 212 9.62 10.77 -4.40
CA SER A 212 9.94 9.43 -4.89
C SER A 212 9.22 9.13 -6.22
N LEU A 213 7.92 9.39 -6.31
CA LEU A 213 7.15 9.26 -7.56
C LEU A 213 7.74 10.13 -8.69
N ALA A 214 8.03 11.41 -8.42
CA ALA A 214 8.54 12.34 -9.42
C ALA A 214 9.96 11.99 -9.90
N GLY A 215 10.88 11.64 -8.99
CA GLY A 215 12.25 11.27 -9.34
C GLY A 215 12.34 10.00 -10.19
N HIS A 216 11.54 8.98 -9.87
CA HIS A 216 11.46 7.77 -10.70
C HIS A 216 10.78 8.04 -12.05
N GLN A 217 9.76 8.92 -12.08
CA GLN A 217 9.12 9.34 -13.34
C GLN A 217 10.07 10.16 -14.24
N GLU A 218 10.90 11.04 -13.68
CA GLU A 218 11.93 11.78 -14.42
C GLU A 218 12.96 10.80 -15.02
N LYS A 219 13.53 9.91 -14.18
CA LYS A 219 14.49 8.89 -14.62
C LYS A 219 13.91 8.05 -15.77
N PHE A 220 12.69 7.54 -15.60
CA PHE A 220 12.02 6.73 -16.61
C PHE A 220 11.86 7.46 -17.95
N HIS A 221 11.26 8.66 -17.96
CA HIS A 221 11.05 9.41 -19.21
C HIS A 221 12.35 9.84 -19.86
N LYS A 222 13.39 10.15 -19.08
CA LYS A 222 14.72 10.53 -19.57
C LYS A 222 15.42 9.40 -20.32
N GLU A 223 15.36 8.17 -19.79
CA GLU A 223 15.94 7.00 -20.46
C GLU A 223 15.07 6.51 -21.62
N MET A 224 13.73 6.53 -21.47
CA MET A 224 12.78 6.17 -22.53
C MET A 224 12.88 7.10 -23.75
N SER A 225 13.23 8.37 -23.53
CA SER A 225 13.55 9.34 -24.60
C SER A 225 14.74 8.89 -25.46
N LYS A 226 15.80 8.33 -24.85
CA LYS A 226 16.96 7.81 -25.58
C LYS A 226 16.59 6.58 -26.42
N LEU A 227 15.84 5.63 -25.86
CA LEU A 227 15.35 4.47 -26.60
C LEU A 227 14.45 4.90 -27.77
N SER A 228 13.61 5.91 -27.57
CA SER A 228 12.78 6.50 -28.64
C SER A 228 13.61 7.17 -29.75
N GLN A 229 14.75 7.79 -29.41
CA GLN A 229 15.71 8.35 -30.37
C GLN A 229 16.45 7.25 -31.14
N ASN A 230 16.97 6.24 -30.44
CA ASN A 230 17.64 5.08 -31.05
C ASN A 230 16.72 4.38 -32.07
N LEU A 231 15.44 4.22 -31.76
CA LEU A 231 14.44 3.66 -32.67
C LEU A 231 14.28 4.52 -33.95
N ASN A 232 14.28 5.85 -33.81
CA ASN A 232 14.17 6.76 -34.94
C ASN A 232 15.41 6.71 -35.85
N ASP A 233 16.60 6.60 -35.25
CA ASP A 233 17.87 6.42 -35.95
C ASP A 233 17.92 5.11 -36.74
N ILE A 234 17.48 4.00 -36.14
CA ILE A 234 17.40 2.68 -36.80
C ILE A 234 16.47 2.76 -38.02
N MET A 235 15.26 3.33 -37.86
CA MET A 235 14.30 3.49 -38.96
C MET A 235 14.83 4.39 -40.09
N THR A 236 15.58 5.43 -39.74
CA THR A 236 16.20 6.33 -40.72
C THR A 236 17.28 5.61 -41.54
N LYS A 237 18.17 4.85 -40.88
CA LYS A 237 19.22 4.06 -41.54
C LYS A 237 18.65 2.88 -42.36
N LEU A 238 17.51 2.33 -41.97
CA LEU A 238 16.76 1.35 -42.78
C LEU A 238 16.20 1.96 -44.07
N GLU A 239 15.67 3.19 -44.01
CA GLU A 239 15.23 3.94 -45.20
C GLU A 239 16.40 4.23 -46.15
N GLU A 240 17.57 4.62 -45.61
CA GLU A 240 18.81 4.79 -46.37
C GLU A 240 19.24 3.47 -47.05
N GLN A 241 19.26 2.35 -46.31
CA GLN A 241 19.54 1.01 -46.86
C GLN A 241 18.60 0.67 -48.04
N ARG A 242 17.32 1.06 -47.94
CA ARG A 242 16.32 0.83 -48.99
C ARG A 242 16.59 1.65 -50.25
N GLN A 243 16.96 2.93 -50.14
CA GLN A 243 17.28 3.75 -51.31
C GLN A 243 18.59 3.29 -51.96
N LEU A 244 19.62 2.92 -51.18
CA LEU A 244 20.87 2.38 -51.71
C LEU A 244 20.65 1.06 -52.49
N LYS A 245 19.88 0.11 -51.94
CA LYS A 245 19.49 -1.14 -52.64
C LYS A 245 18.76 -0.85 -53.97
N LYS A 246 17.90 0.19 -54.00
CA LYS A 246 17.11 0.61 -55.18
C LYS A 246 17.99 1.28 -56.25
N ASP A 247 18.85 2.21 -55.89
CA ASP A 247 19.66 2.97 -56.85
C ASP A 247 20.78 2.10 -57.45
N ALA A 248 21.35 1.18 -56.67
CA ALA A 248 22.23 0.14 -57.20
C ALA A 248 21.52 -0.71 -58.28
N THR A 249 20.28 -1.16 -58.00
CA THR A 249 19.47 -1.93 -58.96
C THR A 249 19.16 -1.13 -60.24
N ALA A 250 18.95 0.18 -60.13
CA ALA A 250 18.75 1.07 -61.28
C ALA A 250 20.04 1.28 -62.11
N ALA A 251 21.20 1.32 -61.45
CA ALA A 251 22.50 1.40 -62.11
C ALA A 251 22.83 0.11 -62.88
N THR A 252 22.61 -1.07 -62.28
CA THR A 252 22.85 -2.38 -62.95
C THR A 252 22.02 -2.49 -64.24
N LYS A 253 20.73 -2.17 -64.18
CA LYS A 253 19.86 -2.22 -65.38
C LYS A 253 20.38 -1.35 -66.52
N LYS A 254 20.80 -0.10 -66.24
CA LYS A 254 21.39 0.78 -67.26
C LYS A 254 22.66 0.21 -67.91
N VAL A 255 23.47 -0.55 -67.16
CA VAL A 255 24.66 -1.21 -67.70
C VAL A 255 24.29 -2.39 -68.60
N ASP A 256 23.31 -3.22 -68.19
CA ASP A 256 22.85 -4.35 -69.00
C ASP A 256 22.09 -3.90 -70.26
N ASP A 257 21.25 -2.86 -70.15
CA ASP A 257 20.55 -2.24 -71.30
C ASP A 257 21.57 -1.69 -72.32
N ALA A 258 22.54 -0.88 -71.89
CA ALA A 258 23.59 -0.33 -72.77
C ALA A 258 24.44 -1.44 -73.43
N LYS A 259 24.75 -2.51 -72.69
CA LYS A 259 25.47 -3.68 -73.20
C LYS A 259 24.66 -4.53 -74.18
N SER A 260 23.34 -4.33 -74.24
CA SER A 260 22.46 -4.95 -75.24
C SER A 260 22.39 -4.16 -76.56
N GLU A 261 22.53 -2.82 -76.51
CA GLU A 261 22.56 -1.97 -77.70
C GLU A 261 23.89 -2.09 -78.47
N GLU A 262 25.02 -2.30 -77.78
CA GLU A 262 26.36 -2.43 -78.39
C GLU A 262 26.54 -3.71 -79.27
N ALA A 263 25.52 -4.58 -79.32
CA ALA A 263 25.56 -5.85 -80.06
C ALA A 263 25.05 -5.78 -81.52
N ASN A 264 24.43 -4.68 -81.98
CA ASN A 264 23.86 -4.60 -83.33
C ASN A 264 23.98 -3.20 -83.99
N HIS A 265 25.15 -2.87 -84.55
CA HIS A 265 25.30 -2.56 -86.00
C HIS A 265 26.75 -2.19 -86.37
N SER A 266 27.19 -2.55 -87.58
CA SER A 266 28.50 -2.20 -88.13
C SER A 266 28.41 -1.14 -89.23
N GLU A 267 29.45 -0.28 -89.31
CA GLU A 267 29.95 0.41 -90.53
C GLU A 267 29.03 1.39 -91.30
N SER A 268 29.47 2.55 -91.82
CA SER A 268 30.79 3.22 -91.83
C SER A 268 30.67 4.68 -92.38
N THR A 269 31.80 5.38 -92.48
CA THR A 269 32.10 6.63 -93.24
C THR A 269 31.78 8.02 -92.64
N SER A 270 32.71 8.96 -92.87
CA SER A 270 32.79 10.37 -92.40
C SER A 270 32.74 11.33 -93.64
N PRO A 271 33.05 12.67 -93.62
CA PRO A 271 33.75 13.51 -92.62
C PRO A 271 33.15 14.91 -92.32
N ALA A 272 33.83 15.68 -91.46
CA ALA A 272 33.54 17.09 -91.11
C ALA A 272 34.21 18.12 -92.07
N PRO A 273 34.03 19.46 -91.88
CA PRO A 273 35.02 20.18 -91.04
C PRO A 273 34.54 21.43 -90.25
N LYS A 274 35.18 21.62 -89.08
CA LYS A 274 35.61 22.89 -88.39
C LYS A 274 34.91 24.24 -88.67
N GLN A 275 34.54 24.94 -87.59
CA GLN A 275 35.24 26.21 -87.23
C GLN A 275 35.02 26.68 -85.77
N GLU A 276 36.09 27.26 -85.22
CA GLU A 276 36.27 28.04 -83.98
C GLU A 276 37.16 29.26 -84.39
N PRO A 277 37.43 30.35 -83.60
CA PRO A 277 37.63 30.36 -82.12
C PRO A 277 37.31 31.67 -81.32
N THR A 278 37.61 31.64 -80.01
CA THR A 278 38.17 32.72 -79.12
C THR A 278 37.41 34.01 -78.71
N GLY A 279 37.54 34.36 -77.41
CA GLY A 279 37.54 35.73 -76.85
C GLY A 279 36.66 35.91 -75.60
N THR A 280 37.06 35.55 -74.37
CA THR A 280 37.76 36.38 -73.34
C THR A 280 37.08 37.73 -72.99
N GLU A 281 36.96 38.19 -71.74
CA GLU A 281 37.47 37.79 -70.40
C GLU A 281 36.51 38.37 -69.31
N GLN A 282 36.66 38.35 -67.96
CA GLN A 282 37.76 38.09 -67.01
C GLN A 282 37.18 37.72 -65.60
N ALA A 283 38.04 37.45 -64.59
CA ALA A 283 37.77 37.26 -63.15
C ALA A 283 36.99 35.97 -62.76
N SER A 284 37.48 35.00 -61.96
CA SER A 284 38.47 34.95 -60.84
C SER A 284 37.97 35.65 -59.56
N GLN A 285 38.07 35.07 -58.35
CA GLN A 285 38.94 33.98 -57.86
C GLN A 285 38.18 32.98 -56.95
N ARG A 286 38.86 31.92 -56.51
CA ARG A 286 38.49 31.03 -55.39
C ARG A 286 39.60 31.14 -54.32
N ASP A 287 39.62 30.17 -53.41
CA ASP A 287 40.69 29.83 -52.46
C ASP A 287 40.64 30.67 -51.16
N ASP A 288 40.85 30.15 -49.94
CA ASP A 288 40.64 28.80 -49.36
C ASP A 288 40.74 28.91 -47.80
N ASP A 289 40.40 27.83 -47.09
CA ASP A 289 40.85 27.38 -45.74
C ASP A 289 40.75 28.22 -44.42
N GLU A 290 40.10 27.58 -43.44
CA GLU A 290 40.53 27.31 -42.02
C GLU A 290 40.67 28.39 -40.91
N ASP A 291 40.83 27.86 -39.68
CA ASP A 291 41.21 28.40 -38.36
C ASP A 291 40.25 29.20 -37.43
N ASP A 292 39.82 28.47 -36.39
CA ASP A 292 39.91 28.73 -34.94
C ASP A 292 39.01 29.70 -34.12
N ASP A 293 38.74 29.18 -32.91
CA ASP A 293 38.07 29.69 -31.71
C ASP A 293 38.56 31.05 -31.16
N ASP A 294 37.64 31.82 -30.55
CA ASP A 294 37.81 32.42 -29.21
C ASP A 294 36.54 33.16 -28.70
N ASP A 295 35.86 32.65 -27.66
CA ASP A 295 35.16 33.46 -26.62
C ASP A 295 35.01 32.62 -25.33
N ASP A 296 36.14 32.40 -24.66
CA ASP A 296 36.20 31.69 -23.38
C ASP A 296 35.53 32.50 -22.25
N ARG A 297 34.40 31.99 -21.74
CA ARG A 297 33.78 32.46 -20.49
C ARG A 297 33.27 31.28 -19.65
N PRO A 298 33.62 31.25 -18.35
CA PRO A 298 33.32 30.10 -17.50
C PRO A 298 31.83 29.97 -17.23
N ARG A 299 31.29 28.78 -17.50
CA ARG A 299 30.00 28.34 -16.97
C ARG A 299 30.26 27.58 -15.69
N ASP A 300 30.10 28.25 -14.54
CA ASP A 300 30.36 27.66 -13.22
C ASP A 300 29.68 26.29 -13.04
N GLU A 301 30.49 25.26 -12.81
CA GLU A 301 30.01 23.93 -12.45
C GLU A 301 29.48 23.93 -11.01
N VAL A 302 28.20 24.32 -10.85
CA VAL A 302 27.45 23.95 -9.65
C VAL A 302 27.15 22.45 -9.72
N GLN A 303 28.16 21.65 -9.34
CA GLN A 303 28.06 20.21 -9.16
C GLN A 303 27.19 19.90 -7.93
N SER A 304 25.89 20.12 -8.06
CA SER A 304 24.87 19.81 -7.06
C SER A 304 24.65 18.30 -6.98
N GLY A 305 25.63 17.57 -6.43
CA GLY A 305 25.55 16.16 -6.12
C GLY A 305 24.60 15.92 -4.94
N TRP A 306 23.30 16.03 -5.19
CA TRP A 306 22.28 15.51 -4.30
C TRP A 306 22.29 13.99 -4.42
N ASP A 307 22.84 13.29 -3.42
CA ASP A 307 22.71 11.83 -3.36
C ASP A 307 21.25 11.47 -3.06
N TYR A 308 20.54 11.18 -4.14
CA TYR A 308 19.11 10.89 -4.14
C TYR A 308 18.79 9.47 -3.65
N SER A 309 19.81 8.65 -3.35
CA SER A 309 19.63 7.22 -3.01
C SER A 309 19.45 6.97 -1.51
N ASP A 310 20.34 7.54 -0.67
CA ASP A 310 20.26 7.40 0.80
C ASP A 310 19.06 8.17 1.38
N SER A 311 18.79 9.38 0.87
CA SER A 311 17.76 10.27 1.40
C SER A 311 16.32 9.73 1.23
N ILE A 312 16.02 9.02 0.15
CA ILE A 312 14.72 8.35 -0.04
C ILE A 312 14.55 7.19 0.96
N SER A 313 15.61 6.42 1.20
CA SER A 313 15.59 5.30 2.14
C SER A 313 15.34 5.77 3.59
N GLN A 314 15.81 6.97 3.94
CA GLN A 314 15.67 7.54 5.28
C GLN A 314 14.30 8.20 5.55
N SER A 315 13.58 8.67 4.53
CA SER A 315 12.22 9.24 4.69
C SER A 315 11.11 8.19 4.81
N CYS A 316 11.39 6.95 4.41
CA CYS A 316 10.49 5.80 4.60
C CYS A 316 10.87 4.92 5.81
N ALA A 317 12.01 5.19 6.46
CA ALA A 317 12.33 4.63 7.76
C ALA A 317 11.36 5.18 8.81
N GLN A 318 10.99 4.37 9.81
CA GLN A 318 10.06 4.80 10.84
C GLN A 318 10.67 5.94 11.68
N PRO A 319 9.87 6.92 12.14
CA PRO A 319 10.24 7.76 13.27
C PRO A 319 10.52 6.85 14.46
N GLY A 320 11.77 6.81 14.92
CA GLY A 320 12.15 6.05 16.10
C GLY A 320 11.51 6.68 17.33
N TRP A 321 10.52 6.00 17.92
CA TRP A 321 9.86 6.41 19.16
C TRP A 321 10.71 6.09 20.39
N GLU A 322 11.96 6.55 20.40
CA GLU A 322 12.86 6.48 21.56
C GLU A 322 13.13 7.90 22.10
N GLY A 323 13.11 8.03 23.43
CA GLY A 323 13.25 9.31 24.12
C GLY A 323 14.68 9.89 24.02
N PRO A 324 14.85 11.19 24.32
CA PRO A 324 16.13 11.88 24.10
C PRO A 324 17.25 11.34 25.00
N GLU A 325 18.36 10.93 24.38
CA GLU A 325 19.60 10.59 25.09
C GLU A 325 20.19 11.76 25.89
N ALA A 326 20.88 11.41 26.97
CA ALA A 326 21.86 12.27 27.65
C ALA A 326 23.20 11.51 27.73
N ALA A 327 24.31 12.21 27.49
CA ALA A 327 25.55 11.60 27.01
C ALA A 327 26.59 11.17 28.10
N GLU A 328 27.54 10.35 27.64
CA GLU A 328 28.84 9.97 28.24
C GLU A 328 28.87 9.03 29.47
N GLY A 329 29.56 7.88 29.35
CA GLY A 329 29.85 6.98 30.49
C GLY A 329 30.39 5.57 30.14
N GLN A 330 31.72 5.44 29.99
CA GLN A 330 32.49 4.25 29.58
C GLN A 330 32.23 2.85 30.23
N GLU A 331 32.61 1.82 29.45
CA GLU A 331 33.11 0.47 29.81
C GLU A 331 32.14 -0.70 30.13
N GLU A 332 32.65 -1.92 29.88
CA GLU A 332 31.88 -3.17 29.76
C GLU A 332 31.51 -3.86 31.09
N ARG A 333 30.29 -4.44 31.11
CA ARG A 333 30.14 -5.87 31.48
C ARG A 333 28.80 -6.44 31.02
N GLY A 334 28.85 -7.44 30.14
CA GLY A 334 27.65 -8.05 29.56
C GLY A 334 26.90 -9.02 30.49
N TYR A 335 25.57 -9.02 30.36
CA TYR A 335 24.66 -10.13 30.70
C TYR A 335 23.59 -10.22 29.61
N ALA A 336 23.12 -11.43 29.31
CA ALA A 336 22.11 -11.65 28.27
C ALA A 336 20.72 -11.25 28.77
N ALA A 337 19.98 -10.47 27.97
CA ALA A 337 18.58 -10.15 28.23
C ALA A 337 17.67 -11.32 27.83
N GLN A 338 16.67 -11.62 28.67
CA GLN A 338 15.56 -12.53 28.33
C GLN A 338 14.35 -11.70 27.88
N PRO A 339 13.42 -12.27 27.08
CA PRO A 339 12.18 -11.60 26.74
C PRO A 339 11.35 -11.29 27.99
N TYR A 340 10.72 -10.12 28.00
CA TYR A 340 9.83 -9.67 29.07
C TYR A 340 8.48 -10.40 28.98
N SER A 341 7.99 -10.91 30.10
CA SER A 341 6.65 -11.49 30.23
C SER A 341 5.83 -10.63 31.18
N GLU A 342 4.56 -10.36 30.83
CA GLU A 342 3.64 -9.65 31.71
C GLU A 342 3.38 -10.44 33.02
N PRO A 343 3.41 -9.78 34.19
CA PRO A 343 3.02 -10.41 35.45
C PRO A 343 1.50 -10.56 35.58
N ASP A 344 1.00 -11.80 35.51
CA ASP A 344 -0.35 -12.14 35.95
C ASP A 344 -0.43 -12.14 37.49
N TRP A 345 -1.50 -11.58 38.06
CA TRP A 345 -1.64 -11.35 39.51
C TRP A 345 -3.07 -11.63 40.01
N ASP A 346 -3.38 -12.92 40.21
CA ASP A 346 -4.44 -13.39 41.10
C ASP A 346 -4.03 -14.74 41.72
N ASP A 347 -4.67 -15.09 42.84
CA ASP A 347 -4.58 -16.34 43.62
C ASP A 347 -3.26 -16.72 44.37
N ASP A 348 -3.33 -16.66 45.71
CA ASP A 348 -2.42 -17.31 46.68
C ASP A 348 -3.20 -18.35 47.51
N ASP A 349 -2.92 -19.65 47.32
CA ASP A 349 -3.05 -20.71 48.35
C ASP A 349 -2.32 -22.02 47.91
N GLY A 350 -1.94 -22.87 48.86
CA GLY A 350 -2.18 -24.32 48.70
C GLY A 350 -1.19 -25.22 47.94
N ARG A 351 0.07 -25.32 48.37
CA ARG A 351 1.00 -26.38 47.87
C ARG A 351 0.58 -27.82 48.25
N VAL A 352 0.40 -28.73 47.28
CA VAL A 352 0.70 -30.18 47.47
C VAL A 352 1.22 -30.88 46.19
N GLY A 353 2.43 -31.43 46.28
CA GLY A 353 2.95 -32.67 45.66
C GLY A 353 2.47 -33.23 44.31
N GLN A 354 3.28 -33.01 43.27
CA GLN A 354 3.96 -34.04 42.46
C GLN A 354 3.14 -35.18 41.79
N GLY A 355 3.05 -35.13 40.45
CA GLY A 355 2.69 -36.24 39.56
C GLY A 355 3.23 -35.98 38.14
N ASP A 356 3.67 -37.03 37.44
CA ASP A 356 4.42 -36.98 36.17
C ASP A 356 3.76 -37.87 35.09
N TRP A 357 4.18 -37.74 33.84
CA TRP A 357 3.83 -38.52 32.62
C TRP A 357 2.50 -38.21 31.91
N GLY A 358 2.58 -38.02 30.58
CA GLY A 358 1.44 -38.00 29.66
C GLY A 358 1.64 -37.17 28.39
N GLN A 359 2.12 -37.78 27.30
CA GLN A 359 1.95 -37.27 25.93
C GLN A 359 0.70 -37.91 25.30
N GLU A 360 0.03 -37.21 24.37
CA GLU A 360 -0.93 -37.67 23.33
C GLU A 360 -2.00 -36.56 23.08
N GLU A 361 -2.45 -36.27 21.86
CA GLU A 361 -1.86 -36.54 20.55
C GLU A 361 -2.37 -35.51 19.52
N GLU A 362 -1.62 -35.27 18.45
CA GLU A 362 -1.98 -34.38 17.34
C GLU A 362 -2.87 -35.14 16.32
N SER A 363 -4.17 -34.85 16.27
CA SER A 363 -5.10 -35.53 15.35
C SER A 363 -5.34 -34.72 14.06
N SER A 364 -5.02 -35.30 12.91
CA SER A 364 -5.00 -34.61 11.62
C SER A 364 -5.97 -35.20 10.58
N VAL A 365 -6.53 -34.31 9.74
CA VAL A 365 -7.08 -34.51 8.38
C VAL A 365 -8.08 -35.66 8.13
N THR A 366 -9.26 -35.29 7.64
CA THR A 366 -9.87 -35.99 6.48
C THR A 366 -10.16 -34.98 5.37
N ASN A 367 -9.90 -35.35 4.12
CA ASN A 367 -9.80 -34.43 2.97
C ASN A 367 -11.03 -34.50 2.04
N GLY A 368 -11.51 -33.36 1.53
CA GLY A 368 -12.62 -33.33 0.56
C GLY A 368 -12.90 -31.95 -0.05
N SER A 369 -12.59 -31.79 -1.35
CA SER A 369 -13.02 -30.67 -2.23
C SER A 369 -12.63 -29.24 -1.83
N ASP A 370 -11.40 -29.05 -1.33
CA ASP A 370 -10.87 -27.72 -0.95
C ASP A 370 -10.23 -26.98 -2.15
N ALA A 371 -11.06 -26.47 -3.06
CA ALA A 371 -10.62 -25.72 -4.26
C ALA A 371 -11.51 -24.52 -4.62
N ASP A 372 -12.65 -24.36 -3.94
CA ASP A 372 -13.66 -23.31 -4.19
C ASP A 372 -14.07 -22.57 -2.90
N LEU A 373 -13.32 -22.72 -1.80
CA LEU A 373 -13.60 -22.06 -0.52
C LEU A 373 -12.81 -20.73 -0.38
N PRO A 374 -13.36 -19.74 0.35
CA PRO A 374 -12.68 -18.47 0.59
C PRO A 374 -11.50 -18.62 1.58
N PRO A 375 -10.42 -17.84 1.43
CA PRO A 375 -9.35 -17.78 2.42
C PRO A 375 -9.88 -17.50 3.84
N GLY A 376 -9.37 -18.22 4.83
CA GLY A 376 -9.81 -18.11 6.22
C GLY A 376 -11.13 -18.80 6.55
N PHE A 377 -11.72 -19.61 5.65
CA PHE A 377 -12.95 -20.36 5.93
C PHE A 377 -12.83 -21.28 7.17
N LEU A 378 -13.84 -21.22 8.05
CA LEU A 378 -13.92 -22.03 9.26
C LEU A 378 -15.04 -23.08 9.19
N TYR A 379 -16.27 -22.67 8.86
CA TYR A 379 -17.44 -23.55 8.76
C TYR A 379 -18.61 -22.85 8.06
N LYS A 380 -19.65 -23.60 7.73
CA LYS A 380 -20.87 -23.09 7.09
C LYS A 380 -21.99 -22.87 8.11
N VAL A 381 -22.73 -21.78 7.96
CA VAL A 381 -23.97 -21.53 8.69
C VAL A 381 -25.13 -21.20 7.76
N LYS A 382 -26.35 -21.33 8.28
CA LYS A 382 -27.59 -20.93 7.63
C LYS A 382 -28.35 -19.96 8.52
N ALA A 383 -28.81 -18.86 7.95
CA ALA A 383 -29.63 -17.88 8.67
C ALA A 383 -30.99 -18.48 9.05
N VAL A 384 -31.30 -18.49 10.35
CA VAL A 384 -32.61 -18.91 10.90
C VAL A 384 -33.51 -17.71 11.21
N HIS A 385 -32.92 -16.52 11.28
CA HIS A 385 -33.61 -15.24 11.47
C HIS A 385 -33.16 -14.23 10.40
N GLU A 386 -34.03 -13.26 10.09
CA GLU A 386 -33.71 -12.15 9.19
C GLU A 386 -32.99 -11.05 9.99
N TYR A 387 -31.96 -10.46 9.40
CA TYR A 387 -31.11 -9.45 10.02
C TYR A 387 -30.80 -8.34 9.01
N THR A 388 -31.12 -7.09 9.36
CA THR A 388 -30.84 -5.91 8.54
C THR A 388 -29.56 -5.24 9.05
N ALA A 389 -28.58 -5.06 8.17
CA ALA A 389 -27.35 -4.32 8.47
C ALA A 389 -27.67 -2.86 8.85
N THR A 390 -26.94 -2.35 9.84
CA THR A 390 -27.06 -1.02 10.44
C THR A 390 -25.81 -0.16 10.25
N ASP A 391 -24.64 -0.77 10.03
CA ASP A 391 -23.42 -0.14 9.51
C ASP A 391 -22.88 -0.89 8.26
N ASN A 392 -21.80 -0.39 7.67
CA ASN A 392 -21.29 -0.75 6.34
C ASN A 392 -20.44 -2.04 6.32
N ASP A 393 -20.01 -2.49 7.49
CA ASP A 393 -19.29 -3.75 7.75
C ASP A 393 -20.21 -4.89 8.20
N GLU A 394 -21.51 -4.64 8.41
CA GLU A 394 -22.48 -5.65 8.80
C GLU A 394 -23.12 -6.37 7.58
N LEU A 395 -23.31 -7.69 7.68
CA LEU A 395 -23.85 -8.53 6.61
C LEU A 395 -25.38 -8.74 6.76
N GLU A 396 -26.20 -8.11 5.91
CA GLU A 396 -27.66 -8.36 5.85
C GLU A 396 -27.93 -9.87 5.63
N LEU A 397 -28.78 -10.51 6.43
CA LEU A 397 -29.16 -11.92 6.30
C LEU A 397 -30.67 -12.08 6.09
N LYS A 398 -31.07 -13.03 5.23
CA LYS A 398 -32.48 -13.43 5.05
C LYS A 398 -32.67 -14.88 5.45
N VAL A 399 -33.83 -15.23 6.01
CA VAL A 399 -34.10 -16.59 6.53
C VAL A 399 -33.89 -17.61 5.41
N GLY A 400 -32.93 -18.51 5.62
CA GLY A 400 -32.52 -19.52 4.65
C GLY A 400 -31.23 -19.24 3.89
N ASP A 401 -30.67 -18.02 3.97
CA ASP A 401 -29.36 -17.69 3.39
C ASP A 401 -28.26 -18.59 3.94
N ALA A 402 -27.35 -19.03 3.06
CA ALA A 402 -26.15 -19.78 3.41
C ALA A 402 -24.93 -18.85 3.46
N VAL A 403 -24.19 -18.89 4.56
CA VAL A 403 -23.03 -18.03 4.82
C VAL A 403 -21.81 -18.89 5.13
N LEU A 404 -20.69 -18.53 4.52
CA LEU A 404 -19.39 -19.11 4.78
C LEU A 404 -18.73 -18.27 5.88
N VAL A 405 -18.51 -18.87 7.05
CA VAL A 405 -17.89 -18.20 8.19
C VAL A 405 -16.39 -18.16 7.99
N LEU A 406 -15.79 -17.00 8.25
CA LEU A 406 -14.37 -16.73 8.11
C LEU A 406 -13.75 -16.48 9.49
N ALA A 407 -12.46 -16.75 9.62
CA ALA A 407 -11.63 -16.16 10.66
C ALA A 407 -11.58 -14.64 10.46
N PHE A 408 -11.50 -13.90 11.58
CA PHE A 408 -11.13 -12.48 11.54
C PHE A 408 -9.65 -12.36 11.19
N ASP A 409 -9.29 -11.31 10.44
CA ASP A 409 -7.88 -11.06 10.07
C ASP A 409 -7.04 -10.71 11.32
N ASN A 410 -7.70 -10.18 12.36
CA ASN A 410 -7.18 -9.96 13.71
C ASN A 410 -8.16 -10.55 14.75
N PRO A 411 -7.75 -11.50 15.63
CA PRO A 411 -8.61 -12.06 16.66
C PRO A 411 -9.25 -11.05 17.62
N ASP A 412 -8.58 -9.92 17.89
CA ASP A 412 -9.08 -8.86 18.80
C ASP A 412 -10.24 -8.04 18.20
N GLU A 413 -10.55 -8.23 16.91
CA GLU A 413 -11.72 -7.65 16.24
C GLU A 413 -12.99 -8.50 16.39
N GLN A 414 -12.87 -9.74 16.89
CA GLN A 414 -14.04 -10.61 17.08
C GLN A 414 -14.87 -10.21 18.31
N ASP A 415 -15.97 -9.49 18.08
CA ASP A 415 -16.89 -9.09 19.15
C ASP A 415 -17.74 -10.28 19.65
N ASP A 416 -17.98 -10.35 20.96
CA ASP A 416 -18.68 -11.47 21.63
C ASP A 416 -20.06 -11.74 20.99
N GLY A 417 -20.23 -12.93 20.40
CA GLY A 417 -21.47 -13.36 19.75
C GLY A 417 -21.65 -12.91 18.29
N TRP A 418 -20.59 -12.38 17.66
CA TRP A 418 -20.56 -12.05 16.24
C TRP A 418 -19.62 -12.96 15.45
N LEU A 419 -19.97 -13.17 14.18
CA LEU A 419 -19.19 -13.95 13.22
C LEU A 419 -18.91 -13.10 11.98
N LEU A 420 -17.70 -13.18 11.45
CA LEU A 420 -17.36 -12.65 10.12
C LEU A 420 -17.72 -13.69 9.05
N GLY A 421 -18.26 -13.27 7.91
CA GLY A 421 -18.51 -14.19 6.82
C GLY A 421 -18.93 -13.54 5.50
N VAL A 422 -19.12 -14.38 4.49
CA VAL A 422 -19.59 -13.98 3.15
C VAL A 422 -20.70 -14.92 2.70
N LYS A 423 -21.73 -14.40 2.00
CA LYS A 423 -22.80 -15.25 1.47
C LYS A 423 -22.25 -16.21 0.41
N GLU A 424 -22.56 -17.49 0.55
CA GLU A 424 -22.14 -18.53 -0.40
C GLU A 424 -22.57 -18.18 -1.83
N SER A 425 -23.80 -17.68 -2.00
CA SER A 425 -24.34 -17.25 -3.30
C SER A 425 -23.60 -16.08 -3.95
N HIS A 426 -22.93 -15.22 -3.17
CA HIS A 426 -22.08 -14.14 -3.69
C HIS A 426 -20.69 -14.68 -4.04
N TRP A 427 -20.11 -15.48 -3.13
CA TRP A 427 -18.81 -16.10 -3.31
C TRP A 427 -18.76 -16.99 -4.55
N SER A 428 -19.73 -17.90 -4.74
CA SER A 428 -19.80 -18.78 -5.91
C SER A 428 -20.01 -18.05 -7.25
N GLN A 429 -20.45 -16.79 -7.24
CA GLN A 429 -20.67 -16.00 -8.46
C GLN A 429 -19.49 -15.09 -8.82
N LYS A 430 -18.76 -14.56 -7.83
CA LYS A 430 -17.71 -13.55 -8.06
C LYS A 430 -16.31 -13.96 -7.60
N LYS A 431 -16.20 -14.94 -6.70
CA LYS A 431 -14.96 -15.26 -5.93
C LYS A 431 -14.33 -14.02 -5.29
N ASP A 432 -15.18 -13.10 -4.84
CA ASP A 432 -14.81 -11.82 -4.25
C ASP A 432 -15.11 -11.83 -2.75
N ILE A 433 -14.05 -11.61 -1.96
CA ILE A 433 -14.07 -11.57 -0.49
C ILE A 433 -14.35 -10.15 0.05
N SER A 434 -14.38 -9.12 -0.80
CA SER A 434 -14.63 -7.72 -0.43
C SER A 434 -16.06 -7.46 0.05
N ALA A 435 -16.95 -8.45 -0.10
CA ALA A 435 -18.31 -8.47 0.46
C ALA A 435 -18.42 -9.34 1.72
N LYS A 436 -17.31 -9.55 2.45
CA LYS A 436 -17.36 -10.08 3.82
C LYS A 436 -17.90 -9.03 4.78
N GLY A 437 -18.66 -9.47 5.79
CA GLY A 437 -19.19 -8.60 6.83
C GLY A 437 -19.57 -9.39 8.09
N VAL A 438 -19.74 -8.68 9.20
CA VAL A 438 -20.08 -9.28 10.50
C VAL A 438 -21.59 -9.48 10.66
N PHE A 439 -22.00 -10.55 11.34
CA PHE A 439 -23.40 -10.82 11.65
C PHE A 439 -23.54 -11.54 13.00
N PRO A 440 -24.71 -11.46 13.67
CA PRO A 440 -24.90 -12.11 14.97
C PRO A 440 -24.95 -13.64 14.86
N GLU A 441 -24.14 -14.35 15.65
CA GLU A 441 -24.10 -15.82 15.67
C GLU A 441 -25.50 -16.41 15.92
N ASN A 442 -26.23 -15.84 16.88
CA ASN A 442 -27.53 -16.29 17.34
C ASN A 442 -28.68 -16.09 16.33
N PHE A 443 -28.42 -15.48 15.16
CA PHE A 443 -29.34 -15.41 14.04
C PHE A 443 -29.12 -16.55 13.02
N THR A 444 -28.14 -17.42 13.27
CA THR A 444 -27.72 -18.51 12.38
C THR A 444 -27.62 -19.86 13.10
N GLN A 445 -27.52 -20.94 12.30
CA GLN A 445 -27.28 -22.30 12.78
C GLN A 445 -26.20 -22.97 11.90
N LYS A 446 -25.25 -23.68 12.51
CA LYS A 446 -24.24 -24.48 11.79
C LYS A 446 -24.90 -25.60 10.98
N VAL A 447 -24.38 -25.85 9.77
CA VAL A 447 -24.93 -26.76 8.75
C VAL A 447 -24.06 -28.00 8.60
#